data_AF-Q4E3C5-F1
#
_entry.id   AF-Q4E3C5-F1
#
_cell.length_a   1.000
_cell.length_b   1.000
_cell.length_c   1.000
_cell.angle_alpha   90.00
_cell.angle_beta   90.00
_cell.angle_gamma   90.00
#
_symmetry.space_group_name_H-M   'P 1'
#
loop_
_entity.id
_entity.type
_entity.pdbx_description
1 polymer ?
#
loop_
_entity_poly.entity_id
_entity_poly.type
_entity_poly.pdbx_seq_one_letter_code
_entity_poly.pdbx_strand_id
1 'polypeptide(L)'
;MMQRCLCYAARCKWGQRTWSPTASSGGAAPTNGVSAQEALQIVYRPMPLPQTVEYEEDFGHNLMIHREFVSKRHRDQLSFELGALAYSEVELRRGRQHLAGVMNRERRGVAIGAAGAPSDQLHMQTDVDPDTREVLTARYLFDEKRMQFCDRFQNFLQSRLEGHAAQSSDGGKGGEDKHYLFSLMEACAVIYGCETHAAREVYFRMFLSLDLDSLEAEQEALRHRIAEGKLVRQALEQSEEKEGEGNAVLPVSRGNSSTTLDDDAAFIASIPELSLFEDTPEVDEGGSVKNETHPPALADKEFLPAGVVDDSGSLRNSSHSAIELPEEFEEYAPLYKAYLAHAKGESGIASYDVSTLGSTGITAERRRWRNLMDKIVREEYHTMTETEQMDALILNEQLHTVKFFDLKVGDTVREILQLLQRETGCGSSAHRDEPLCISPHHPERRI
;
A
#
# COMPACT_ATOMS: atom_id res chain seq x y z
N MET A 1 -2.89 16.73 60.08
CA MET A 1 -1.91 15.93 60.84
C MET A 1 -1.93 14.49 60.35
N MET A 2 -1.17 14.18 59.31
CA MET A 2 -0.70 12.82 59.00
C MET A 2 0.77 12.95 58.64
N GLN A 3 1.54 12.04 59.21
CA GLN A 3 2.99 12.12 59.38
C GLN A 3 3.74 12.35 58.07
N ARG A 4 4.72 13.27 58.13
CA ARG A 4 5.90 13.23 57.28
C ARG A 4 6.62 11.90 57.53
N CYS A 5 6.29 10.86 56.77
CA CYS A 5 7.10 9.67 56.70
C CYS A 5 8.41 10.05 56.02
N LEU A 6 9.47 10.09 56.83
CA LEU A 6 10.85 10.12 56.37
C LEU A 6 11.04 8.97 55.40
N CYS A 7 11.24 9.29 54.12
CA CYS A 7 11.72 8.35 53.12
C CYS A 7 13.17 7.97 53.44
N TYR A 8 13.36 7.19 54.51
CA TYR A 8 14.57 6.43 54.71
C TYR A 8 14.67 5.44 53.56
N ALA A 9 15.80 5.48 52.85
CA ALA A 9 16.16 4.46 51.89
C ALA A 9 16.25 3.11 52.60
N ALA A 10 15.14 2.37 52.59
CA ALA A 10 15.14 0.98 53.00
C ALA A 10 16.06 0.22 52.02
N ARG A 11 17.06 -0.49 52.55
CA ARG A 11 17.91 -1.38 51.77
C ARG A 11 17.50 -2.83 52.03
N CYS A 12 17.38 -3.61 50.98
CA CYS A 12 17.17 -5.05 51.13
C CYS A 12 18.47 -5.70 51.63
N LYS A 13 18.37 -6.62 52.61
CA LYS A 13 19.47 -7.49 53.00
C LYS A 13 19.27 -8.84 52.32
N TRP A 14 20.31 -9.33 51.64
CA TRP A 14 20.26 -10.62 50.95
C TRP A 14 19.74 -11.73 51.88
N GLY A 15 18.76 -12.49 51.40
CA GLY A 15 18.13 -13.60 52.13
C GLY A 15 17.14 -13.20 53.23
N GLN A 16 16.95 -11.91 53.54
CA GLN A 16 15.99 -11.45 54.55
C GLN A 16 14.85 -10.67 53.87
N ARG A 17 13.60 -11.02 54.20
CA ARG A 17 12.40 -10.37 53.65
C ARG A 17 11.57 -9.77 54.78
N THR A 18 11.04 -8.58 54.55
CA THR A 18 10.02 -7.98 55.42
C THR A 18 8.66 -8.56 55.06
N TRP A 19 7.94 -9.07 56.04
CA TRP A 19 6.56 -9.51 55.84
C TRP A 19 5.66 -8.28 55.86
N SER A 20 4.83 -8.12 54.83
CA SER A 20 3.87 -7.02 54.70
C SER A 20 2.44 -7.56 54.77
N PRO A 21 1.49 -6.83 55.38
CA PRO A 21 0.09 -7.24 55.38
C PRO A 21 -0.48 -7.26 53.97
N THR A 22 -1.36 -8.21 53.67
CA THR A 22 -2.10 -8.27 52.41
C THR A 22 -3.29 -7.30 52.43
N ALA A 23 -3.53 -6.57 51.35
CA ALA A 23 -4.84 -5.97 51.12
C ALA A 23 -5.85 -7.11 50.88
N SER A 24 -7.00 -7.07 51.55
CA SER A 24 -8.03 -8.12 51.46
C SER A 24 -8.85 -8.09 50.15
N SER A 25 -8.37 -7.43 49.10
CA SER A 25 -9.08 -7.10 47.85
C SER A 25 -8.84 -8.11 46.71
N GLY A 26 -8.72 -9.41 47.02
CA GLY A 26 -8.53 -10.45 45.98
C GLY A 26 -7.08 -10.72 45.57
N GLY A 27 -6.10 -10.32 46.40
CA GLY A 27 -4.67 -10.51 46.11
C GLY A 27 -4.07 -9.34 45.33
N ALA A 28 -2.91 -9.55 44.70
CA ALA A 28 -2.20 -8.50 43.96
C ALA A 28 -2.86 -8.16 42.60
N ALA A 29 -3.59 -9.12 42.02
CA ALA A 29 -4.35 -8.95 40.79
C ALA A 29 -5.66 -9.76 40.94
N PRO A 30 -6.81 -9.10 41.13
CA PRO A 30 -8.08 -9.79 41.37
C PRO A 30 -8.57 -10.52 40.11
N THR A 31 -8.85 -11.82 40.21
CA THR A 31 -9.32 -12.65 39.09
C THR A 31 -10.74 -12.31 38.63
N ASN A 32 -11.52 -11.63 39.46
CA ASN A 32 -12.91 -11.29 39.20
C ASN A 32 -13.08 -9.98 38.42
N GLY A 33 -11.97 -9.30 38.09
CA GLY A 33 -11.95 -7.98 37.46
C GLY A 33 -11.53 -6.86 38.42
N VAL A 34 -11.27 -5.68 37.85
CA VAL A 34 -10.83 -4.46 38.55
C VAL A 34 -11.84 -3.36 38.24
N SER A 35 -12.26 -2.60 39.26
CA SER A 35 -13.17 -1.46 39.04
C SER A 35 -12.47 -0.30 38.34
N ALA A 36 -13.24 0.62 37.72
CA ALA A 36 -12.66 1.78 37.02
C ALA A 36 -11.79 2.67 37.92
N GLN A 37 -12.18 2.84 39.19
CA GLN A 37 -11.41 3.66 40.16
C GLN A 37 -10.09 3.00 40.56
N GLU A 38 -10.08 1.67 40.71
CA GLU A 38 -8.85 0.91 40.96
C GLU A 38 -7.95 0.91 39.72
N ALA A 39 -8.53 0.73 38.54
CA ALA A 39 -7.81 0.77 37.26
C ALA A 39 -7.21 2.16 37.00
N LEU A 40 -7.86 3.25 37.41
CA LEU A 40 -7.33 4.61 37.28
C LEU A 40 -5.98 4.79 38.00
N GLN A 41 -5.79 4.14 39.16
CA GLN A 41 -4.51 4.14 39.87
C GLN A 41 -3.43 3.32 39.13
N ILE A 42 -3.85 2.32 38.34
CA ILE A 42 -2.96 1.53 37.49
C ILE A 42 -2.57 2.34 36.24
N VAL A 43 -3.53 3.02 35.61
CA VAL A 43 -3.30 3.90 34.45
C VAL A 43 -2.33 5.01 34.82
N TYR A 44 -2.62 5.75 35.90
CA TYR A 44 -1.74 6.81 36.43
C TYR A 44 -0.68 6.28 37.41
N ARG A 45 -0.02 5.17 37.04
CA ARG A 45 1.14 4.63 37.75
C ARG A 45 2.21 5.70 38.01
N PRO A 46 2.84 5.75 39.20
CA PRO A 46 3.84 6.77 39.55
C PRO A 46 5.18 6.54 38.83
N MET A 47 5.23 6.90 37.54
CA MET A 47 6.45 6.88 36.73
C MET A 47 7.27 8.17 36.95
N PRO A 48 8.61 8.14 36.77
CA PRO A 48 9.43 9.35 36.87
C PRO A 48 9.12 10.38 35.76
N LEU A 49 8.34 11.40 36.09
CA LEU A 49 7.82 12.42 35.16
C LEU A 49 8.83 13.00 34.15
N PRO A 50 10.11 13.31 34.49
CA PRO A 50 11.05 13.88 33.52
C PRO A 50 11.43 12.95 32.34
N GLN A 51 11.00 11.69 32.37
CA GLN A 51 11.26 10.66 31.36
C GLN A 51 9.98 10.02 30.85
N THR A 52 8.83 10.56 31.25
CA THR A 52 7.50 10.05 30.91
C THR A 52 6.82 11.01 29.96
N VAL A 53 6.29 10.48 28.86
CA VAL A 53 5.42 11.20 27.94
C VAL A 53 4.01 10.70 28.17
N GLU A 54 3.08 11.63 28.35
CA GLU A 54 1.66 11.36 28.56
C GLU A 54 0.88 12.01 27.40
N TYR A 55 -0.03 11.25 26.81
CA TYR A 55 -0.88 11.66 25.71
C TYR A 55 -2.29 11.11 25.95
N GLU A 56 -3.29 11.87 25.54
CA GLU A 56 -4.70 11.58 25.70
C GLU A 56 -5.41 11.97 24.41
N GLU A 57 -6.28 11.09 23.92
CA GLU A 57 -7.06 11.30 22.70
C GLU A 57 -8.53 11.00 22.97
N ASP A 58 -9.37 12.00 22.71
CA ASP A 58 -10.82 11.93 22.87
C ASP A 58 -11.47 11.62 21.53
N PHE A 59 -12.24 10.52 21.47
CA PHE A 59 -12.98 10.06 20.30
C PHE A 59 -14.50 10.24 20.48
N GLY A 60 -14.90 11.22 21.30
CA GLY A 60 -16.28 11.61 21.58
C GLY A 60 -16.94 10.77 22.67
N HIS A 61 -17.24 9.50 22.37
CA HIS A 61 -17.89 8.59 23.32
C HIS A 61 -16.91 7.87 24.25
N ASN A 62 -15.61 7.92 23.95
CA ASN A 62 -14.56 7.23 24.69
C ASN A 62 -13.24 8.01 24.61
N LEU A 63 -12.39 7.80 25.61
CA LEU A 63 -11.09 8.44 25.74
C LEU A 63 -10.00 7.36 25.80
N MET A 64 -8.89 7.56 25.09
CA MET A 64 -7.71 6.71 25.20
C MET A 64 -6.57 7.46 25.89
N ILE A 65 -6.02 6.85 26.95
CA ILE A 65 -4.86 7.37 27.68
C ILE A 65 -3.62 6.56 27.29
N HIS A 66 -2.55 7.25 26.90
CA HIS A 66 -1.28 6.67 26.51
C HIS A 66 -0.13 7.25 27.35
N ARG A 67 0.59 6.40 28.09
CA ARG A 67 1.70 6.83 28.96
C ARG A 67 2.92 5.96 28.74
N GLU A 68 4.00 6.57 28.27
CA GLU A 68 5.26 5.89 27.99
C GLU A 68 6.38 6.41 28.89
N PHE A 69 7.21 5.52 29.42
CA PHE A 69 8.39 5.87 30.19
C PHE A 69 9.63 5.24 29.57
N VAL A 70 10.61 6.08 29.21
CA VAL A 70 11.90 5.62 28.68
C VAL A 70 13.03 6.02 29.61
N SER A 71 13.54 5.02 30.33
CA SER A 71 14.63 5.16 31.31
C SER A 71 15.90 5.77 30.71
N LYS A 72 16.48 6.76 31.40
CA LYS A 72 17.78 7.35 31.06
C LYS A 72 18.91 6.33 30.95
N ARG A 73 18.85 5.21 31.69
CA ARG A 73 19.95 4.22 31.75
C ARG A 73 20.17 3.45 30.45
N HIS A 74 19.13 3.37 29.60
CA HIS A 74 19.15 2.48 28.43
C HIS A 74 19.03 3.24 27.10
N ARG A 75 18.89 4.57 27.10
CA ARG A 75 18.67 5.35 25.87
C ARG A 75 19.74 5.12 24.82
N ASP A 76 21.00 4.97 25.22
CA ASP A 76 22.14 4.79 24.30
C ASP A 76 22.29 3.34 23.79
N GLN A 77 21.52 2.39 24.34
CA GLN A 77 21.57 0.96 23.98
C GLN A 77 20.26 0.46 23.37
N LEU A 78 19.21 1.27 23.42
CA LEU A 78 17.89 0.92 22.92
C LEU A 78 17.91 0.98 21.39
N SER A 79 17.42 -0.07 20.73
CA SER A 79 17.14 0.02 19.30
C SER A 79 15.94 0.96 19.06
N PHE A 80 15.92 1.58 17.89
CA PHE A 80 14.77 2.40 17.45
C PHE A 80 13.45 1.60 17.46
N GLU A 81 13.51 0.31 17.16
CA GLU A 81 12.34 -0.59 17.19
C GLU A 81 11.78 -0.81 18.60
N LEU A 82 12.63 -0.77 19.64
CA LEU A 82 12.20 -0.99 21.03
C LEU A 82 11.77 0.31 21.74
N GLY A 83 12.34 1.45 21.35
CA GLY A 83 11.81 2.75 21.74
C GLY A 83 12.02 3.75 20.62
N ALA A 84 10.93 3.96 19.88
CA ALA A 84 10.85 4.80 18.69
C ALA A 84 10.91 6.29 19.07
N LEU A 85 12.04 6.72 19.64
CA LEU A 85 12.32 8.11 19.94
C LEU A 85 12.62 8.84 18.62
N ALA A 86 11.76 9.78 18.25
CA ALA A 86 11.97 10.67 17.11
C ALA A 86 12.34 12.08 17.62
N TYR A 87 13.55 12.52 17.31
CA TYR A 87 14.07 13.84 17.70
C TYR A 87 13.89 14.89 16.60
N SER A 88 13.50 14.47 15.40
CA SER A 88 13.16 15.33 14.27
C SER A 88 11.79 15.01 13.69
N GLU A 89 11.19 15.96 12.99
CA GLU A 89 9.91 15.75 12.31
C GLU A 89 9.99 14.68 11.22
N VAL A 90 11.13 14.59 10.51
CA VAL A 90 11.36 13.55 9.49
C VAL A 90 11.37 12.16 10.12
N GLU A 91 12.05 11.99 11.25
CA GLU A 91 12.03 10.75 12.03
C GLU A 91 10.63 10.44 12.56
N LEU A 92 9.87 11.44 12.99
CA LEU A 92 8.50 11.25 13.48
C LEU A 92 7.58 10.75 12.37
N ARG A 93 7.60 11.39 11.19
CA ARG A 93 6.80 10.99 10.02
C ARG A 93 7.18 9.58 9.56
N ARG A 94 8.47 9.29 9.41
CA ARG A 94 8.97 7.97 8.98
C ARG A 94 8.71 6.88 10.02
N GLY A 95 8.90 7.19 11.30
CA GLY A 95 8.64 6.28 12.41
C GLY A 95 7.16 5.89 12.49
N ARG A 96 6.24 6.87 12.37
CA ARG A 96 4.80 6.62 12.28
C ARG A 96 4.45 5.73 11.10
N GLN A 97 4.98 6.00 9.90
CA GLN A 97 4.77 5.17 8.71
C GLN A 97 5.29 3.73 8.90
N HIS A 98 6.46 3.57 9.49
CA HIS A 98 7.05 2.26 9.75
C HIS A 98 6.18 1.44 10.72
N LEU A 99 5.82 2.01 11.87
CA LEU A 99 4.99 1.34 12.88
C LEU A 99 3.57 1.06 12.37
N ALA A 100 2.98 1.98 11.60
CA ALA A 100 1.71 1.74 10.92
C ALA A 100 1.80 0.54 9.95
N GLY A 101 2.91 0.41 9.23
CA GLY A 101 3.18 -0.74 8.37
C GLY A 101 3.23 -2.07 9.12
N VAL A 102 3.89 -2.11 10.28
CA VAL A 102 3.96 -3.30 11.16
C VAL A 102 2.57 -3.65 11.70
N MET A 103 1.90 -2.69 12.34
CA MET A 103 0.57 -2.88 12.92
C MET A 103 -0.46 -3.34 11.87
N ASN A 104 -0.47 -2.71 10.69
CA ASN A 104 -1.42 -3.06 9.63
C ASN A 104 -1.13 -4.44 9.01
N ARG A 105 0.15 -4.87 8.95
CA ARG A 105 0.48 -6.24 8.54
C ARG A 105 -0.02 -7.26 9.56
N GLU A 106 0.18 -7.02 10.85
CA GLU A 106 -0.27 -7.91 11.91
C GLU A 106 -1.80 -8.04 11.91
N ARG A 107 -2.52 -6.91 11.93
CA ARG A 107 -3.98 -6.88 11.90
C ARG A 107 -4.57 -7.62 10.70
N ARG A 108 -4.01 -7.39 9.49
CA ARG A 108 -4.48 -8.04 8.26
C ARG A 108 -4.09 -9.52 8.21
N GLY A 109 -2.85 -9.87 8.58
CA GLY A 109 -2.34 -11.24 8.52
C GLY A 109 -3.17 -12.24 9.33
N VAL A 110 -3.79 -11.80 10.42
CA VAL A 110 -4.69 -12.62 11.24
C VAL A 110 -5.94 -13.10 10.46
N ALA A 111 -6.44 -12.31 9.50
CA ALA A 111 -7.67 -12.62 8.77
C ALA A 111 -7.56 -13.84 7.85
N ILE A 112 -6.38 -14.10 7.29
CA ILE A 112 -6.09 -15.27 6.44
C ILE A 112 -5.23 -16.33 7.15
N GLY A 113 -4.84 -16.05 8.39
CA GLY A 113 -4.03 -16.93 9.23
C GLY A 113 -4.88 -17.89 10.05
N ALA A 114 -4.25 -18.49 11.07
CA ALA A 114 -4.87 -19.55 11.88
C ALA A 114 -6.15 -19.14 12.64
N ALA A 115 -6.33 -17.84 12.92
CA ALA A 115 -7.53 -17.31 13.58
C ALA A 115 -8.60 -16.81 12.58
N GLY A 116 -8.33 -16.85 11.28
CA GLY A 116 -9.25 -16.49 10.21
C GLY A 116 -10.35 -17.53 10.00
N ALA A 117 -11.36 -17.19 9.21
CA ALA A 117 -12.43 -18.11 8.86
C ALA A 117 -11.88 -19.32 8.07
N PRO A 118 -12.43 -20.55 8.24
CA PRO A 118 -11.92 -21.74 7.56
C PRO A 118 -11.90 -21.61 6.02
N SER A 119 -12.87 -20.90 5.44
CA SER A 119 -12.93 -20.63 3.99
C SER A 119 -11.84 -19.69 3.51
N ASP A 120 -11.29 -18.86 4.40
CA ASP A 120 -10.34 -17.78 4.08
C ASP A 120 -8.89 -18.27 4.20
N GLN A 121 -8.67 -19.49 4.70
CA GLN A 121 -7.36 -20.10 4.86
C GLN A 121 -7.02 -20.95 3.63
N LEU A 122 -6.13 -20.44 2.79
CA LEU A 122 -5.61 -21.18 1.63
C LEU A 122 -4.12 -21.49 1.78
N HIS A 123 -3.76 -22.72 1.42
CA HIS A 123 -2.40 -23.21 1.45
C HIS A 123 -1.91 -23.48 0.02
N MET A 124 -0.62 -23.30 -0.22
CA MET A 124 0.03 -23.66 -1.47
C MET A 124 0.87 -24.90 -1.26
N GLN A 125 0.66 -25.93 -2.08
CA GLN A 125 1.52 -27.10 -2.11
C GLN A 125 2.67 -26.83 -3.07
N THR A 126 3.90 -26.94 -2.57
CA THR A 126 5.12 -26.78 -3.34
C THR A 126 5.98 -28.04 -3.24
N ASP A 127 6.48 -28.50 -4.38
CA ASP A 127 7.45 -29.59 -4.44
C ASP A 127 8.51 -29.27 -5.50
N VAL A 128 9.78 -29.45 -5.15
CA VAL A 128 10.93 -29.08 -5.98
C VAL A 128 11.93 -30.23 -5.98
N ASP A 129 12.22 -30.75 -7.16
CA ASP A 129 13.19 -31.82 -7.35
C ASP A 129 14.61 -31.34 -6.92
N PRO A 130 15.29 -32.04 -6.00
CA PRO A 130 16.63 -31.64 -5.55
C PRO A 130 17.72 -31.72 -6.64
N ASP A 131 17.57 -32.59 -7.63
CA ASP A 131 18.61 -32.83 -8.64
C ASP A 131 18.45 -31.88 -9.83
N THR A 132 17.24 -31.81 -10.40
CA THR A 132 16.96 -30.98 -11.57
C THR A 132 16.63 -29.53 -11.23
N ARG A 133 16.27 -29.25 -9.97
CA ARG A 133 15.70 -27.96 -9.50
C ARG A 133 14.36 -27.62 -10.18
N GLU A 134 13.70 -28.58 -10.79
CA GLU A 134 12.40 -28.38 -11.42
C GLU A 134 11.29 -28.31 -10.35
N VAL A 135 10.37 -27.37 -10.51
CA VAL A 135 9.18 -27.25 -9.66
C VAL A 135 8.12 -28.23 -10.16
N LEU A 136 7.95 -29.35 -9.46
CA LEU A 136 7.03 -30.42 -9.84
C LEU A 136 5.58 -30.04 -9.58
N THR A 137 5.32 -29.37 -8.45
CA THR A 137 3.99 -28.86 -8.11
C THR A 137 4.08 -27.49 -7.46
N ALA A 138 3.21 -26.58 -7.89
CA ALA A 138 3.04 -25.24 -7.31
C ALA A 138 1.57 -24.83 -7.46
N ARG A 139 0.70 -25.48 -6.68
CA ARG A 139 -0.76 -25.34 -6.78
C ARG A 139 -1.37 -24.90 -5.46
N TYR A 140 -2.42 -24.09 -5.52
CA TYR A 140 -3.26 -23.84 -4.36
C TYR A 140 -4.11 -25.06 -4.01
N LEU A 141 -4.33 -25.26 -2.72
CA LEU A 141 -5.25 -26.26 -2.18
C LEU A 141 -6.63 -25.64 -2.05
N PHE A 142 -7.40 -25.68 -3.13
CA PHE A 142 -8.76 -25.15 -3.19
C PHE A 142 -9.80 -26.13 -2.62
N ASP A 143 -10.86 -25.56 -2.05
CA ASP A 143 -12.08 -26.27 -1.73
C ASP A 143 -12.93 -26.51 -2.99
N GLU A 144 -13.96 -27.35 -2.86
CA GLU A 144 -14.83 -27.72 -3.98
C GLU A 144 -15.50 -26.49 -4.61
N LYS A 145 -15.90 -25.50 -3.79
CA LYS A 145 -16.54 -24.26 -4.25
C LYS A 145 -15.63 -23.48 -5.22
N ARG A 146 -14.35 -23.34 -4.90
CA ARG A 146 -13.37 -22.66 -5.76
C ARG A 146 -13.04 -23.47 -7.01
N MET A 147 -12.94 -24.80 -6.89
CA MET A 147 -12.73 -25.66 -8.05
C MET A 147 -13.87 -25.54 -9.07
N GLN A 148 -15.12 -25.53 -8.60
CA GLN A 148 -16.28 -25.31 -9.48
C GLN A 148 -16.24 -23.94 -10.17
N PHE A 149 -15.76 -22.89 -9.50
CA PHE A 149 -15.55 -21.57 -10.12
C PHE A 149 -14.50 -21.64 -11.23
N CYS A 150 -13.36 -22.30 -10.98
CA CYS A 150 -12.32 -22.49 -11.99
C CYS A 150 -12.86 -23.25 -13.22
N ASP A 151 -13.62 -24.32 -13.00
CA ASP A 151 -14.21 -25.11 -14.09
C ASP A 151 -15.18 -24.27 -14.94
N ARG A 152 -16.05 -23.46 -14.30
CA ARG A 152 -16.95 -22.54 -15.02
C ARG A 152 -16.18 -21.53 -15.86
N PHE A 153 -15.07 -21.00 -15.34
CA PHE A 153 -14.24 -20.03 -16.05
C PHE A 153 -13.52 -20.66 -17.24
N GLN A 154 -12.87 -21.82 -17.06
CA GLN A 154 -12.18 -22.53 -18.15
C GLN A 154 -13.13 -23.00 -19.24
N ASN A 155 -14.28 -23.59 -18.88
CA ASN A 155 -15.30 -24.02 -19.84
C ASN A 155 -15.78 -22.86 -20.72
N PHE A 156 -16.00 -21.69 -20.12
CA PHE A 156 -16.38 -20.48 -20.87
C PHE A 156 -15.28 -20.07 -21.86
N LEU A 157 -14.04 -19.92 -21.41
CA LEU A 157 -12.94 -19.48 -22.29
C LEU A 157 -12.60 -20.50 -23.38
N GLN A 158 -12.59 -21.80 -23.05
CA GLN A 158 -12.38 -22.87 -24.02
C GLN A 158 -13.46 -22.83 -25.10
N SER A 159 -14.74 -22.76 -24.73
CA SER A 159 -15.85 -22.68 -25.70
C SER A 159 -15.73 -21.48 -26.65
N ARG A 160 -15.25 -20.34 -26.14
CA ARG A 160 -15.09 -19.11 -26.92
C ARG A 160 -13.86 -19.17 -27.82
N LEU A 161 -12.72 -19.65 -27.33
CA LEU A 161 -11.45 -19.61 -28.06
C LEU A 161 -11.29 -20.79 -29.02
N GLU A 162 -11.70 -22.01 -28.64
CA GLU A 162 -11.67 -23.16 -29.54
C GLU A 162 -12.69 -23.03 -30.67
N GLY A 163 -13.85 -22.42 -30.40
CA GLY A 163 -14.83 -22.09 -31.43
C GLY A 163 -14.30 -21.12 -32.50
N HIS A 164 -13.39 -20.22 -32.12
CA HIS A 164 -12.70 -19.32 -33.06
C HIS A 164 -11.49 -20.00 -33.72
N ALA A 165 -10.70 -20.78 -32.98
CA ALA A 165 -9.54 -21.51 -33.49
C ALA A 165 -9.92 -22.58 -34.51
N ALA A 166 -11.09 -23.24 -34.36
CA ALA A 166 -11.61 -24.18 -35.34
C ALA A 166 -12.02 -23.50 -36.67
N GLN A 167 -12.27 -22.18 -36.67
CA GLN A 167 -12.59 -21.41 -37.87
C GLN A 167 -11.34 -20.83 -38.55
N SER A 168 -10.29 -20.50 -37.79
CA SER A 168 -8.99 -20.12 -38.31
C SER A 168 -8.12 -21.36 -38.53
N SER A 169 -8.10 -21.86 -39.76
CA SER A 169 -7.50 -23.13 -40.20
C SER A 169 -5.97 -23.24 -40.06
N ASP A 170 -5.41 -23.07 -38.86
CA ASP A 170 -4.00 -23.40 -38.60
C ASP A 170 -3.92 -24.45 -37.48
N GLY A 171 -3.74 -25.69 -37.92
CA GLY A 171 -3.81 -26.92 -37.12
C GLY A 171 -2.62 -27.11 -36.18
N GLY A 172 -2.43 -26.18 -35.25
CA GLY A 172 -1.46 -26.29 -34.18
C GLY A 172 -1.87 -27.36 -33.17
N LYS A 173 -1.38 -28.60 -33.35
CA LYS A 173 -1.49 -29.77 -32.44
C LYS A 173 -0.86 -29.59 -31.04
N GLY A 174 -0.77 -28.36 -30.52
CA GLY A 174 -0.16 -28.04 -29.22
C GLY A 174 -1.12 -27.34 -28.26
N GLY A 175 -2.42 -27.60 -28.35
CA GLY A 175 -3.46 -26.78 -27.72
C GLY A 175 -4.42 -27.47 -26.75
N GLU A 176 -4.53 -28.81 -26.72
CA GLU A 176 -5.65 -29.49 -26.03
C GLU A 176 -5.61 -29.39 -24.50
N ASP A 177 -4.46 -29.08 -23.88
CA ASP A 177 -4.30 -28.96 -22.43
C ASP A 177 -3.91 -27.54 -21.97
N LYS A 178 -4.29 -26.50 -22.71
CA LYS A 178 -3.99 -25.11 -22.31
C LYS A 178 -5.08 -24.54 -21.41
N HIS A 179 -4.69 -24.06 -20.24
CA HIS A 179 -5.56 -23.25 -19.39
C HIS A 179 -5.44 -21.77 -19.76
N TYR A 180 -6.54 -21.16 -20.19
CA TYR A 180 -6.57 -19.76 -20.58
C TYR A 180 -6.66 -18.86 -19.35
N LEU A 181 -5.84 -17.80 -19.32
CA LEU A 181 -5.78 -16.82 -18.22
C LEU A 181 -5.68 -17.48 -16.83
N PHE A 182 -4.89 -18.55 -16.73
CA PHE A 182 -4.84 -19.43 -15.57
C PHE A 182 -4.51 -18.69 -14.27
N SER A 183 -3.47 -17.86 -14.25
CA SER A 183 -3.02 -17.16 -13.05
C SER A 183 -4.04 -16.10 -12.61
N LEU A 184 -4.70 -15.45 -13.57
CA LEU A 184 -5.78 -14.49 -13.29
C LEU A 184 -6.99 -15.20 -12.67
N MET A 185 -7.42 -16.31 -13.26
CA MET A 185 -8.50 -17.14 -12.73
C MET A 185 -8.17 -17.67 -11.34
N GLU A 186 -6.97 -18.20 -11.13
CA GLU A 186 -6.48 -18.73 -9.86
C GLU A 186 -6.53 -17.67 -8.75
N ALA A 187 -6.04 -16.46 -9.03
CA ALA A 187 -6.13 -15.33 -8.10
C ALA A 187 -7.59 -14.92 -7.82
N CYS A 188 -8.45 -14.89 -8.83
CA CYS A 188 -9.87 -14.57 -8.65
C CYS A 188 -10.61 -15.67 -7.85
N ALA A 189 -10.25 -16.95 -8.03
CA ALA A 189 -10.83 -18.07 -7.29
C ALA A 189 -10.52 -17.97 -5.78
N VAL A 190 -9.29 -17.56 -5.43
CA VAL A 190 -8.90 -17.28 -4.04
C VAL A 190 -9.86 -16.29 -3.41
N ILE A 191 -10.09 -15.15 -4.08
CA ILE A 191 -10.94 -14.05 -3.61
C ILE A 191 -12.42 -14.46 -3.57
N TYR A 192 -12.91 -15.15 -4.60
CA TYR A 192 -14.29 -15.63 -4.72
C TYR A 192 -14.71 -16.52 -3.55
N GLY A 193 -13.82 -17.41 -3.12
CA GLY A 193 -14.14 -18.34 -2.03
C GLY A 193 -14.03 -17.75 -0.62
N CYS A 194 -13.56 -16.50 -0.48
CA CYS A 194 -13.47 -15.86 0.83
C CYS A 194 -14.87 -15.49 1.37
N GLU A 195 -15.06 -15.64 2.68
CA GLU A 195 -16.27 -15.26 3.40
C GLU A 195 -16.15 -13.82 3.92
N THR A 196 -15.00 -13.42 4.47
CA THR A 196 -14.83 -12.10 5.06
C THR A 196 -14.29 -11.06 4.08
N HIS A 197 -14.76 -9.81 4.19
CA HIS A 197 -14.20 -8.69 3.44
C HIS A 197 -12.73 -8.41 3.82
N ALA A 198 -12.41 -8.55 5.11
CA ALA A 198 -11.04 -8.35 5.59
C ALA A 198 -10.05 -9.30 4.90
N ALA A 199 -10.36 -10.60 4.83
CA ALA A 199 -9.52 -11.58 4.13
C ALA A 199 -9.40 -11.29 2.63
N ARG A 200 -10.51 -10.88 1.97
CA ARG A 200 -10.48 -10.49 0.56
C ARG A 200 -9.47 -9.38 0.29
N GLU A 201 -9.49 -8.32 1.08
CA GLU A 201 -8.53 -7.22 0.93
C GLU A 201 -7.08 -7.65 1.22
N VAL A 202 -6.86 -8.63 2.12
CA VAL A 202 -5.50 -9.20 2.29
C VAL A 202 -5.03 -9.92 1.03
N TYR A 203 -5.89 -10.71 0.38
CA TYR A 203 -5.53 -11.38 -0.86
C TYR A 203 -5.35 -10.40 -2.03
N PHE A 204 -6.20 -9.39 -2.17
CA PHE A 204 -5.96 -8.29 -3.10
C PHE A 204 -4.61 -7.60 -2.85
N ARG A 205 -4.22 -7.46 -1.57
CA ARG A 205 -2.91 -6.91 -1.23
C ARG A 205 -1.76 -7.79 -1.69
N MET A 206 -1.88 -9.11 -1.54
CA MET A 206 -0.89 -10.09 -2.01
C MET A 206 -0.80 -10.12 -3.54
N PHE A 207 -1.93 -9.97 -4.23
CA PHE A 207 -2.02 -9.91 -5.69
C PHE A 207 -1.78 -8.48 -6.18
N LEU A 208 -0.50 -8.07 -6.21
CA LEU A 208 -0.02 -6.78 -6.76
C LEU A 208 -0.46 -5.53 -5.96
N SER A 209 -0.83 -5.68 -4.69
CA SER A 209 -1.30 -4.57 -3.84
C SER A 209 -2.53 -3.86 -4.38
N LEU A 210 -3.48 -4.62 -4.94
CA LEU A 210 -4.74 -4.12 -5.49
C LEU A 210 -5.82 -3.94 -4.40
N ASP A 211 -5.44 -3.91 -3.12
CA ASP A 211 -6.33 -3.64 -2.00
C ASP A 211 -6.78 -2.18 -1.96
N LEU A 212 -7.97 -1.93 -1.43
CA LEU A 212 -8.57 -0.59 -1.40
C LEU A 212 -7.66 0.42 -0.68
N ASP A 213 -7.07 0.05 0.46
CA ASP A 213 -6.13 0.91 1.21
C ASP A 213 -4.97 1.40 0.31
N SER A 214 -4.40 0.52 -0.52
CA SER A 214 -3.28 0.86 -1.39
C SER A 214 -3.72 1.74 -2.57
N LEU A 215 -4.85 1.42 -3.18
CA LEU A 215 -5.41 2.20 -4.30
C LEU A 215 -5.90 3.59 -3.87
N GLU A 216 -6.39 3.71 -2.63
CA GLU A 216 -6.77 4.99 -2.02
C GLU A 216 -5.55 5.85 -1.73
N ALA A 217 -4.47 5.27 -1.20
CA ALA A 217 -3.21 5.97 -0.97
C ALA A 217 -2.58 6.47 -2.29
N GLU A 218 -2.58 5.65 -3.35
CA GLU A 218 -2.14 6.05 -4.69
C GLU A 218 -3.00 7.18 -5.27
N GLN A 219 -4.33 7.11 -5.08
CA GLN A 219 -5.24 8.17 -5.51
C GLN A 219 -5.07 9.47 -4.73
N GLU A 220 -4.83 9.39 -3.42
CA GLU A 220 -4.53 10.56 -2.60
C GLU A 220 -3.23 11.23 -3.05
N ALA A 221 -2.18 10.44 -3.30
CA ALA A 221 -0.93 10.94 -3.86
C ALA A 221 -1.13 11.57 -5.25
N LEU A 222 -1.97 11.00 -6.12
CA LEU A 222 -2.33 11.60 -7.40
C LEU A 222 -3.09 12.92 -7.22
N ARG A 223 -4.10 12.97 -6.34
CA ARG A 223 -4.85 14.20 -6.02
C ARG A 223 -3.94 15.30 -5.50
N HIS A 224 -2.99 14.95 -4.62
CA HIS A 224 -2.00 15.88 -4.12
C HIS A 224 -1.15 16.47 -5.25
N ARG A 225 -0.66 15.63 -6.17
CA ARG A 225 0.15 16.08 -7.31
C ARG A 225 -0.63 16.93 -8.31
N ILE A 226 -1.91 16.64 -8.52
CA ILE A 226 -2.79 17.51 -9.30
C ILE A 226 -2.93 18.88 -8.64
N ALA A 227 -3.08 18.94 -7.31
CA ALA A 227 -3.12 20.19 -6.57
C ALA A 227 -1.79 20.95 -6.65
N GLU A 228 -0.66 20.26 -6.49
CA GLU A 228 0.68 20.84 -6.67
C GLU A 228 0.89 21.36 -8.10
N GLY A 229 0.44 20.62 -9.10
CA GLY A 229 0.47 21.03 -10.50
C GLY A 229 -0.26 22.35 -10.72
N LYS A 230 -1.44 22.52 -10.12
CA LYS A 230 -2.17 23.80 -10.18
C LYS A 230 -1.40 24.94 -9.52
N LEU A 231 -0.78 24.70 -8.36
CA LEU A 231 0.03 25.72 -7.66
C LEU A 231 1.25 26.14 -8.48
N VAL A 232 1.95 25.17 -9.10
CA VAL A 232 3.11 25.45 -9.94
C VAL A 232 2.70 26.24 -11.20
N ARG A 233 1.58 25.87 -11.84
CA ARG A 233 1.06 26.63 -13.00
C ARG A 233 0.78 28.08 -12.62
N GLN A 234 0.07 28.31 -11.52
CA GLN A 234 -0.20 29.66 -11.02
C GLN A 234 1.08 30.44 -10.70
N ALA A 235 2.08 29.79 -10.09
CA ALA A 235 3.35 30.44 -9.78
C ALA A 235 4.14 30.84 -11.03
N LEU A 236 4.08 30.03 -12.08
CA LEU A 236 4.73 30.32 -13.36
C LEU A 236 4.00 31.45 -14.11
N GLU A 237 2.67 31.40 -14.20
CA GLU A 237 1.82 32.44 -14.81
C GLU A 237 2.02 33.81 -14.13
N GLN A 238 2.02 33.85 -12.79
CA GLN A 238 2.28 35.08 -12.03
C GLN A 238 3.70 35.63 -12.19
N SER A 239 4.67 34.77 -12.51
CA SER A 239 6.05 35.20 -12.74
C SER A 239 6.19 35.86 -14.11
N GLU A 240 5.49 35.36 -15.13
CA GLU A 240 5.45 35.99 -16.46
C GLU A 240 4.78 37.37 -16.43
N GLU A 241 3.68 37.52 -15.69
CA GLU A 241 3.01 38.82 -15.53
C GLU A 241 3.94 39.88 -14.91
N LYS A 242 4.79 39.48 -13.95
CA LYS A 242 5.77 40.37 -13.32
C LYS A 242 6.95 40.72 -14.22
N GLU A 243 7.39 39.80 -15.07
CA GLU A 243 8.46 40.08 -16.04
C GLU A 243 7.97 40.96 -17.21
N GLY A 244 6.69 40.85 -17.59
CA GLY A 244 6.06 41.68 -18.62
C GLY A 244 5.94 43.17 -18.28
N GLU A 245 5.87 43.52 -16.99
CA GLU A 245 5.81 44.91 -16.51
C GLU A 245 7.19 45.51 -16.13
N GLY A 246 8.25 44.69 -16.13
CA GLY A 246 9.48 44.95 -15.38
C GLY A 246 10.73 45.28 -16.18
N ASN A 247 10.65 46.03 -17.29
CA ASN A 247 11.86 46.56 -17.95
C ASN A 247 12.35 47.85 -17.24
N ALA A 248 12.71 47.72 -15.96
CA ALA A 248 13.35 48.77 -15.16
C ALA A 248 14.31 48.16 -14.12
N VAL A 249 15.53 47.90 -14.59
CA VAL A 249 16.83 48.03 -13.89
C VAL A 249 16.74 48.27 -12.37
N LEU A 250 17.29 47.36 -11.54
CA LEU A 250 18.47 47.60 -10.67
C LEU A 250 18.79 46.38 -9.76
N PRO A 251 20.07 46.18 -9.37
CA PRO A 251 20.61 44.94 -8.82
C PRO A 251 20.72 44.89 -7.28
N VAL A 252 20.78 43.66 -6.76
CA VAL A 252 21.46 43.16 -5.54
C VAL A 252 21.24 43.93 -4.22
N SER A 253 20.68 43.23 -3.23
CA SER A 253 21.10 43.40 -1.83
C SER A 253 21.12 42.07 -1.08
N ARG A 254 22.34 41.71 -0.71
CA ARG A 254 22.77 40.58 0.13
C ARG A 254 22.63 41.03 1.59
N GLY A 255 21.79 40.38 2.39
CA GLY A 255 21.66 40.76 3.80
C GLY A 255 20.65 39.95 4.62
N ASN A 256 21.20 38.97 5.35
CA ASN A 256 20.89 38.59 6.74
C ASN A 256 19.48 38.12 7.15
N SER A 257 19.40 36.81 7.38
CA SER A 257 18.91 36.11 8.59
C SER A 257 17.66 36.66 9.30
N SER A 258 16.54 35.94 9.23
CA SER A 258 15.64 35.66 10.37
C SER A 258 14.43 34.82 9.93
N THR A 259 14.32 33.60 10.48
CA THR A 259 13.06 32.94 10.93
C THR A 259 11.84 32.94 10.00
N THR A 260 11.65 31.87 9.22
CA THR A 260 10.32 31.42 8.74
C THR A 260 10.30 29.90 8.68
N LEU A 261 10.14 29.27 9.85
CA LEU A 261 9.64 27.89 9.98
C LEU A 261 8.16 28.04 10.36
N ASP A 262 7.27 28.19 9.39
CA ASP A 262 5.82 28.22 9.69
C ASP A 262 4.87 27.89 8.51
N ASP A 263 5.34 27.75 7.26
CA ASP A 263 4.41 27.57 6.13
C ASP A 263 3.98 26.12 5.85
N ASP A 264 4.58 25.12 6.49
CA ASP A 264 4.10 23.72 6.42
C ASP A 264 3.12 23.37 7.57
N ALA A 265 3.00 24.22 8.60
CA ALA A 265 2.04 24.05 9.69
C ALA A 265 0.62 24.51 9.31
N ALA A 266 0.48 25.36 8.28
CA ALA A 266 -0.81 25.82 7.76
C ALA A 266 -1.52 24.81 6.83
N PHE A 267 -0.81 23.78 6.33
CA PHE A 267 -1.39 22.75 5.46
C PHE A 267 -2.08 21.61 6.24
N ILE A 268 -1.65 21.35 7.49
CA ILE A 268 -2.29 20.37 8.37
C ILE A 268 -3.57 20.94 9.01
N ALA A 269 -3.65 22.27 9.16
CA ALA A 269 -4.85 22.98 9.64
C ALA A 269 -5.91 23.22 8.55
N SER A 270 -5.68 22.79 7.31
CA SER A 270 -6.60 22.96 6.17
C SER A 270 -7.15 21.64 5.61
N ILE A 271 -6.92 20.52 6.32
CA ILE A 271 -7.68 19.29 6.13
C ILE A 271 -9.10 19.58 6.64
N PRO A 272 -10.14 19.58 5.77
CA PRO A 272 -11.50 19.73 6.24
C PRO A 272 -11.77 18.56 7.18
N GLU A 273 -12.08 18.88 8.44
CA GLU A 273 -12.64 17.94 9.40
C GLU A 273 -13.70 17.12 8.66
N LEU A 274 -13.43 15.83 8.47
CA LEU A 274 -14.44 14.86 8.08
C LEU A 274 -15.41 14.81 9.26
N SER A 275 -16.38 15.72 9.21
CA SER A 275 -17.63 15.71 9.95
C SER A 275 -18.44 14.49 9.50
N LEU A 276 -17.97 13.32 9.93
CA LEU A 276 -18.78 12.13 10.16
C LEU A 276 -19.36 12.33 11.56
N PHE A 277 -20.67 12.09 11.72
CA PHE A 277 -21.52 12.37 12.90
C PHE A 277 -22.22 13.74 12.88
N GLU A 278 -23.17 13.91 11.95
CA GLU A 278 -24.33 14.76 12.18
C GLU A 278 -25.33 13.98 13.06
N ASP A 279 -25.23 14.16 14.38
CA ASP A 279 -26.33 13.85 15.30
C ASP A 279 -27.43 14.90 15.09
N THR A 280 -28.57 14.45 14.58
CA THR A 280 -29.77 15.28 14.41
C THR A 280 -30.44 15.46 15.78
N PRO A 281 -30.71 16.71 16.22
CA PRO A 281 -31.39 16.92 17.49
C PRO A 281 -32.90 16.66 17.34
N GLU A 282 -33.44 15.90 18.30
CA GLU A 282 -34.86 15.69 18.52
C GLU A 282 -35.63 17.02 18.55
N VAL A 283 -36.68 17.12 17.74
CA VAL A 283 -37.84 17.97 18.04
C VAL A 283 -39.11 17.18 17.77
N ASP A 284 -39.85 17.01 18.85
CA ASP A 284 -41.15 16.38 18.99
C ASP A 284 -42.28 17.01 18.16
N GLU A 285 -43.36 16.22 18.07
CA GLU A 285 -44.75 16.53 17.74
C GLU A 285 -45.24 16.52 16.27
N GLY A 286 -45.88 15.41 15.91
CA GLY A 286 -47.28 15.49 15.47
C GLY A 286 -47.65 15.00 14.05
N GLY A 287 -48.34 13.85 13.99
CA GLY A 287 -49.35 13.53 12.95
C GLY A 287 -48.83 12.80 11.70
N SER A 288 -48.82 11.46 11.66
CA SER A 288 -49.94 10.60 11.22
C SER A 288 -50.44 10.84 9.78
N VAL A 289 -50.12 9.90 8.85
CA VAL A 289 -51.06 9.02 8.10
C VAL A 289 -50.42 8.53 6.76
N LYS A 290 -50.13 7.22 6.74
CA LYS A 290 -50.34 6.18 5.70
C LYS A 290 -50.30 6.50 4.19
N ASN A 291 -49.43 5.78 3.46
CA ASN A 291 -49.74 4.78 2.40
C ASN A 291 -48.45 4.50 1.59
N GLU A 292 -47.84 3.31 1.67
CA GLU A 292 -48.14 2.06 0.93
C GLU A 292 -47.75 2.06 -0.57
N THR A 293 -46.78 1.16 -0.88
CA THR A 293 -46.79 0.20 -2.02
C THR A 293 -45.89 0.44 -3.25
N HIS A 294 -44.76 -0.29 -3.23
CA HIS A 294 -44.05 -1.09 -4.27
C HIS A 294 -43.67 -0.56 -5.70
N PRO A 295 -42.49 -0.99 -6.25
CA PRO A 295 -41.92 -0.65 -7.58
C PRO A 295 -42.17 -1.78 -8.62
N PRO A 296 -41.40 -2.00 -9.72
CA PRO A 296 -40.60 -1.17 -10.68
C PRO A 296 -41.01 -1.40 -12.17
N ALA A 297 -40.40 -0.70 -13.16
CA ALA A 297 -40.01 -1.22 -14.51
C ALA A 297 -39.67 -0.13 -15.57
N LEU A 298 -38.54 -0.35 -16.26
CA LEU A 298 -38.24 -0.16 -17.70
C LEU A 298 -38.56 1.19 -18.40
N ALA A 299 -37.53 1.82 -18.98
CA ALA A 299 -37.51 2.16 -20.42
C ALA A 299 -36.19 2.84 -20.86
N ASP A 300 -35.60 2.21 -21.86
CA ASP A 300 -34.54 2.60 -22.80
C ASP A 300 -34.42 4.09 -23.17
N LYS A 301 -33.18 4.53 -23.41
CA LYS A 301 -32.81 5.30 -24.62
C LYS A 301 -31.29 5.43 -24.81
N GLU A 302 -30.80 4.69 -25.80
CA GLU A 302 -29.57 4.94 -26.55
C GLU A 302 -29.60 6.32 -27.22
N PHE A 303 -28.45 7.00 -27.33
CA PHE A 303 -28.19 7.94 -28.44
C PHE A 303 -26.67 8.12 -28.66
N LEU A 304 -26.21 7.67 -29.83
CA LEU A 304 -24.92 8.00 -30.47
C LEU A 304 -25.22 8.67 -31.86
N PRO A 305 -24.25 9.30 -32.54
CA PRO A 305 -24.35 10.69 -33.02
C PRO A 305 -24.48 10.84 -34.55
N ALA A 306 -24.94 12.01 -35.03
CA ALA A 306 -24.72 12.49 -36.40
C ALA A 306 -25.09 13.98 -36.56
N GLY A 307 -24.30 14.72 -37.34
CA GLY A 307 -24.86 15.79 -38.19
C GLY A 307 -24.39 17.22 -37.96
N VAL A 308 -23.25 17.55 -38.57
CA VAL A 308 -22.80 18.84 -39.13
C VAL A 308 -23.89 19.93 -39.26
N VAL A 309 -23.66 21.10 -38.64
CA VAL A 309 -24.02 22.40 -39.23
C VAL A 309 -22.96 23.44 -38.82
N ASP A 310 -22.28 23.96 -39.83
CA ASP A 310 -21.39 25.12 -39.82
C ASP A 310 -22.26 26.39 -39.83
N ASP A 311 -21.96 27.40 -39.02
CA ASP A 311 -21.98 28.84 -39.36
C ASP A 311 -21.85 29.74 -38.10
N SER A 312 -20.84 30.61 -38.15
CA SER A 312 -20.67 31.93 -37.52
C SER A 312 -20.96 32.19 -36.02
N GLY A 313 -19.86 32.50 -35.31
CA GLY A 313 -19.77 33.77 -34.58
C GLY A 313 -19.91 33.74 -33.04
N SER A 314 -18.82 33.42 -32.34
CA SER A 314 -18.50 33.97 -30.99
C SER A 314 -17.13 33.45 -30.56
N LEU A 315 -16.02 34.16 -30.82
CA LEU A 315 -15.47 35.18 -29.91
C LEU A 315 -15.63 34.81 -28.43
N ARG A 316 -14.73 33.98 -27.90
CA ARG A 316 -14.35 33.96 -26.48
C ARG A 316 -12.99 33.30 -26.27
N ASN A 317 -11.97 34.15 -26.40
CA ASN A 317 -10.69 34.18 -25.67
C ASN A 317 -10.00 32.84 -25.40
N SER A 318 -9.17 32.42 -26.37
CA SER A 318 -7.95 31.67 -26.10
C SER A 318 -6.91 32.62 -25.50
N SER A 319 -6.84 32.69 -24.17
CA SER A 319 -5.63 33.12 -23.47
C SER A 319 -4.58 32.03 -23.65
N HIS A 320 -3.75 32.15 -24.70
CA HIS A 320 -2.52 31.39 -24.82
C HIS A 320 -1.61 31.78 -23.65
N SER A 321 -1.52 30.93 -22.62
CA SER A 321 -0.39 30.96 -21.69
C SER A 321 0.88 30.71 -22.52
N ALA A 322 1.91 31.56 -22.38
CA ALA A 322 3.14 31.45 -23.16
C ALA A 322 3.98 30.20 -22.81
N ILE A 323 3.60 29.51 -21.74
CA ILE A 323 4.28 28.31 -21.24
C ILE A 323 3.66 27.07 -21.87
N GLU A 324 4.39 26.45 -22.80
CA GLU A 324 4.07 25.10 -23.28
C GLU A 324 4.36 24.09 -22.17
N LEU A 325 3.31 23.71 -21.43
CA LEU A 325 3.37 22.70 -20.38
C LEU A 325 3.11 21.30 -20.97
N PRO A 326 3.78 20.25 -20.46
CA PRO A 326 3.48 18.86 -20.79
C PRO A 326 2.00 18.48 -20.58
N GLU A 327 1.47 17.55 -21.38
CA GLU A 327 0.07 17.10 -21.33
C GLU A 327 -0.33 16.58 -19.93
N GLU A 328 0.52 15.75 -19.31
CA GLU A 328 0.35 15.20 -17.95
C GLU A 328 1.26 15.94 -16.94
N PHE A 329 1.08 17.26 -16.83
CA PHE A 329 1.95 18.11 -16.01
C PHE A 329 2.03 17.70 -14.52
N GLU A 330 0.99 17.08 -13.97
CA GLU A 330 0.97 16.59 -12.59
C GLU A 330 2.09 15.58 -12.28
N GLU A 331 2.60 14.87 -13.27
CA GLU A 331 3.73 13.95 -13.09
C GLU A 331 5.05 14.68 -12.88
N TYR A 332 5.18 15.85 -13.52
CA TYR A 332 6.34 16.74 -13.44
C TYR A 332 6.21 17.76 -12.30
N ALA A 333 5.00 18.00 -11.80
CA ALA A 333 4.72 19.03 -10.79
C ALA A 333 5.64 18.95 -9.54
N PRO A 334 5.94 17.77 -8.97
CA PRO A 334 6.86 17.67 -7.83
C PRO A 334 8.29 18.11 -8.19
N LEU A 335 8.77 17.77 -9.39
CA LEU A 335 10.09 18.17 -9.88
C LEU A 335 10.17 19.69 -10.07
N TYR A 336 9.17 20.28 -10.73
CA TYR A 336 9.10 21.73 -10.93
C TYR A 336 8.97 22.47 -9.60
N LYS A 337 8.12 22.00 -8.68
CA LYS A 337 7.96 22.61 -7.34
C LYS A 337 9.27 22.59 -6.56
N ALA A 338 9.96 21.45 -6.52
CA ALA A 338 11.25 21.33 -5.84
C ALA A 338 12.33 22.24 -6.46
N TYR A 339 12.34 22.35 -7.79
CA TYR A 339 13.26 23.25 -8.49
C TYR A 339 12.95 24.73 -8.20
N LEU A 340 11.67 25.14 -8.22
CA LEU A 340 11.26 26.51 -7.89
C LEU A 340 11.61 26.88 -6.44
N ALA A 341 11.37 26.00 -5.48
CA ALA A 341 11.75 26.21 -4.08
C ALA A 341 13.27 26.36 -3.91
N HIS A 342 14.05 25.54 -4.62
CA HIS A 342 15.51 25.64 -4.64
C HIS A 342 15.99 26.96 -5.30
N ALA A 343 15.39 27.36 -6.43
CA ALA A 343 15.73 28.61 -7.12
C ALA A 343 15.42 29.87 -6.29
N LYS A 344 14.36 29.82 -5.47
CA LYS A 344 14.00 30.88 -4.52
C LYS A 344 14.86 30.90 -3.25
N GLY A 345 15.63 29.85 -3.00
CA GLY A 345 16.42 29.68 -1.77
C GLY A 345 15.61 29.23 -0.55
N GLU A 346 14.38 28.77 -0.75
CA GLU A 346 13.51 28.21 0.31
C GLU A 346 13.95 26.79 0.70
N SER A 347 14.54 26.05 -0.24
CA SER A 347 15.09 24.71 -0.04
C SER A 347 16.57 24.64 -0.42
N GLY A 348 17.36 23.92 0.36
CA GLY A 348 18.75 23.60 0.02
C GLY A 348 18.93 22.47 -0.99
N ILE A 349 17.84 21.80 -1.40
CA ILE A 349 17.85 20.60 -2.24
C ILE A 349 16.74 20.69 -3.30
N ALA A 350 17.09 20.39 -4.55
CA ALA A 350 16.14 20.10 -5.63
C ALA A 350 15.91 18.58 -5.77
N SER A 351 14.75 18.17 -6.30
CA SER A 351 14.45 16.75 -6.53
C SER A 351 14.97 16.29 -7.88
N TYR A 352 15.51 15.07 -7.92
CA TYR A 352 15.88 14.32 -9.12
C TYR A 352 15.11 12.99 -9.24
N ASP A 353 14.11 12.78 -8.38
CA ASP A 353 13.31 11.56 -8.39
C ASP A 353 12.28 11.59 -9.52
N VAL A 354 12.43 10.67 -10.46
CA VAL A 354 11.56 10.51 -11.63
C VAL A 354 10.51 9.41 -11.45
N SER A 355 10.38 8.86 -10.23
CA SER A 355 9.39 7.82 -9.91
C SER A 355 7.94 8.25 -10.13
N THR A 356 7.68 9.56 -10.20
CA THR A 356 6.36 10.14 -10.46
C THR A 356 5.97 10.13 -11.94
N LEU A 357 6.91 9.90 -12.86
CA LEU A 357 6.64 9.85 -14.31
C LEU A 357 5.96 8.53 -14.69
N GLY A 358 4.90 8.61 -15.50
CA GLY A 358 4.02 7.50 -15.89
C GLY A 358 3.02 7.05 -14.82
N SER A 359 3.07 7.64 -13.63
CA SER A 359 2.24 7.23 -12.50
C SER A 359 0.73 7.49 -12.70
N THR A 360 0.33 8.45 -13.53
CA THR A 360 -1.07 8.74 -13.81
C THR A 360 -1.68 7.57 -14.57
N GLY A 361 -0.98 7.12 -15.61
CA GLY A 361 -1.31 5.91 -16.37
C GLY A 361 -1.33 4.65 -15.49
N ILE A 362 -0.30 4.46 -14.66
CA ILE A 362 -0.19 3.30 -13.75
C ILE A 362 -1.34 3.28 -12.73
N THR A 363 -1.68 4.41 -12.11
CA THR A 363 -2.78 4.48 -11.13
C THR A 363 -4.12 4.15 -11.78
N ALA A 364 -4.35 4.66 -13.00
CA ALA A 364 -5.55 4.35 -13.77
C ALA A 364 -5.61 2.87 -14.18
N GLU A 365 -4.49 2.30 -14.60
CA GLU A 365 -4.36 0.88 -14.94
C GLU A 365 -4.64 -0.02 -13.73
N ARG A 366 -4.02 0.25 -12.58
CA ARG A 366 -4.24 -0.52 -11.35
C ARG A 366 -5.71 -0.52 -10.92
N ARG A 367 -6.42 0.60 -11.09
CA ARG A 367 -7.87 0.67 -10.85
C ARG A 367 -8.68 -0.16 -11.85
N ARG A 368 -8.31 -0.15 -13.13
CA ARG A 368 -8.93 -1.02 -14.13
C ARG A 368 -8.69 -2.50 -13.81
N TRP A 369 -7.49 -2.86 -13.39
CA TRP A 369 -7.16 -4.23 -12.95
C TRP A 369 -7.98 -4.66 -11.74
N ARG A 370 -8.12 -3.81 -10.72
CA ARG A 370 -8.99 -4.09 -9.56
C ARG A 370 -10.44 -4.32 -9.99
N ASN A 371 -10.99 -3.43 -10.82
CA ASN A 371 -12.36 -3.55 -11.33
C ASN A 371 -12.54 -4.82 -12.16
N LEU A 372 -11.55 -5.18 -12.99
CA LEU A 372 -11.56 -6.39 -13.79
C LEU A 372 -11.57 -7.65 -12.90
N MET A 373 -10.74 -7.70 -11.85
CA MET A 373 -10.76 -8.81 -10.90
C MET A 373 -12.10 -8.92 -10.18
N ASP A 374 -12.66 -7.80 -9.69
CA ASP A 374 -13.97 -7.78 -9.05
C ASP A 374 -15.09 -8.26 -10.00
N LYS A 375 -15.02 -7.88 -11.28
CA LYS A 375 -15.94 -8.33 -12.34
C LYS A 375 -15.85 -9.84 -12.56
N ILE A 376 -14.63 -10.40 -12.60
CA ILE A 376 -14.41 -11.85 -12.74
C ILE A 376 -14.92 -12.59 -11.50
N VAL A 377 -14.67 -12.07 -10.30
CA VAL A 377 -15.16 -12.64 -9.02
C VAL A 377 -16.70 -12.65 -8.97
N ARG A 378 -17.38 -11.68 -9.59
CA ARG A 378 -18.84 -11.66 -9.74
C ARG A 378 -19.38 -12.56 -10.86
N GLU A 379 -18.49 -13.27 -11.56
CA GLU A 379 -18.81 -14.12 -12.73
C GLU A 379 -19.38 -13.32 -13.94
N GLU A 380 -19.06 -12.02 -14.02
CA GLU A 380 -19.47 -11.10 -15.10
C GLU A 380 -18.46 -11.06 -16.27
N TYR A 381 -17.61 -12.08 -16.41
CA TYR A 381 -16.60 -12.19 -17.46
C TYR A 381 -17.16 -12.59 -18.84
N HIS A 382 -18.47 -12.80 -18.94
CA HIS A 382 -19.15 -13.19 -20.19
C HIS A 382 -19.08 -12.07 -21.25
N THR A 383 -19.07 -10.81 -20.81
CA THR A 383 -18.99 -9.62 -21.67
C THR A 383 -17.79 -8.77 -21.25
N MET A 384 -16.67 -8.93 -21.97
CA MET A 384 -15.44 -8.16 -21.75
C MET A 384 -15.19 -7.18 -22.89
N THR A 385 -14.89 -5.92 -22.57
CA THR A 385 -14.47 -4.91 -23.56
C THR A 385 -13.07 -5.24 -24.10
N GLU A 386 -12.69 -4.64 -25.23
CA GLU A 386 -11.34 -4.84 -25.80
C GLU A 386 -10.25 -4.38 -24.82
N THR A 387 -10.48 -3.27 -24.11
CA THR A 387 -9.58 -2.76 -23.07
C THR A 387 -9.44 -3.74 -21.91
N GLU A 388 -10.53 -4.33 -21.43
CA GLU A 388 -10.53 -5.33 -20.37
C GLU A 388 -9.83 -6.63 -20.81
N GLN A 389 -9.94 -7.02 -22.09
CA GLN A 389 -9.23 -8.18 -22.63
C GLN A 389 -7.72 -7.96 -22.69
N MET A 390 -7.27 -6.75 -23.09
CA MET A 390 -5.85 -6.38 -23.04
C MET A 390 -5.33 -6.38 -21.60
N ASP A 391 -6.06 -5.74 -20.68
CA ASP A 391 -5.72 -5.70 -19.26
C ASP A 391 -5.66 -7.12 -18.67
N ALA A 392 -6.57 -8.02 -19.05
CA ALA A 392 -6.59 -9.41 -18.58
C ALA A 392 -5.35 -10.20 -18.99
N LEU A 393 -4.85 -10.00 -20.22
CA LEU A 393 -3.64 -10.65 -20.70
C LEU A 393 -2.41 -10.17 -19.93
N ILE A 394 -2.26 -8.85 -19.76
CA ILE A 394 -1.14 -8.27 -19.01
C ILE A 394 -1.19 -8.71 -17.55
N LEU A 395 -2.35 -8.62 -16.92
CA LEU A 395 -2.54 -8.97 -15.52
C LEU A 395 -2.29 -10.46 -15.27
N ASN A 396 -2.65 -11.36 -16.20
CA ASN A 396 -2.36 -12.78 -16.08
C ASN A 396 -0.85 -13.06 -15.98
N GLU A 397 -0.05 -12.42 -16.82
CA GLU A 397 1.42 -12.58 -16.78
C GLU A 397 2.02 -11.98 -15.51
N GLN A 398 1.53 -10.81 -15.09
CA GLN A 398 1.98 -10.19 -13.84
C GLN A 398 1.69 -11.09 -12.63
N LEU A 399 0.45 -11.58 -12.50
CA LEU A 399 0.06 -12.49 -11.42
C LEU A 399 0.80 -13.84 -11.48
N HIS A 400 1.12 -14.32 -12.68
CA HIS A 400 1.93 -15.52 -12.85
C HIS A 400 3.30 -15.35 -12.18
N THR A 401 3.97 -14.23 -12.39
CA THR A 401 5.31 -14.01 -11.82
C THR A 401 5.29 -13.86 -10.28
N VAL A 402 4.30 -13.14 -9.73
CA VAL A 402 4.25 -12.83 -8.29
C VAL A 402 4.14 -14.09 -7.43
N LYS A 403 3.37 -15.10 -7.87
CA LYS A 403 3.26 -16.37 -7.12
C LYS A 403 4.57 -17.17 -7.08
N PHE A 404 5.48 -16.95 -8.02
CA PHE A 404 6.78 -17.64 -8.09
C PHE A 404 7.92 -16.88 -7.41
N PHE A 405 7.68 -15.72 -6.79
CA PHE A 405 8.76 -14.98 -6.12
C PHE A 405 9.47 -15.80 -5.05
N ASP A 406 8.73 -16.44 -4.14
CA ASP A 406 9.31 -17.29 -3.09
C ASP A 406 10.01 -18.53 -3.66
N LEU A 407 9.38 -19.17 -4.66
CA LEU A 407 9.96 -20.31 -5.35
C LEU A 407 11.25 -19.96 -6.08
N LYS A 408 11.35 -18.76 -6.66
CA LYS A 408 12.57 -18.31 -7.33
C LYS A 408 13.69 -18.02 -6.32
N VAL A 409 13.38 -17.43 -5.17
CA VAL A 409 14.34 -17.31 -4.06
C VAL A 409 14.82 -18.71 -3.65
N GLY A 410 13.91 -19.67 -3.49
CA GLY A 410 14.25 -21.07 -3.21
C GLY A 410 15.12 -21.75 -4.28
N ASP A 411 14.88 -21.48 -5.56
CA ASP A 411 15.70 -21.95 -6.68
C ASP A 411 17.12 -21.37 -6.62
N THR A 412 17.25 -20.06 -6.39
CA THR A 412 18.59 -19.43 -6.27
C THR A 412 19.42 -19.99 -5.12
N VAL A 413 18.79 -20.31 -3.99
CA VAL A 413 19.49 -20.97 -2.86
C VAL A 413 19.94 -22.38 -3.27
N ARG A 414 19.11 -23.15 -3.98
CA ARG A 414 19.48 -24.48 -4.48
C ARG A 414 20.61 -24.43 -5.51
N GLU A 415 20.64 -23.41 -6.36
CA GLU A 415 21.74 -23.16 -7.29
C GLU A 415 23.06 -22.95 -6.53
N ILE A 416 23.06 -22.16 -5.45
CA ILE A 416 24.23 -21.96 -4.59
C ILE A 416 24.68 -23.29 -3.98
N LEU A 417 23.76 -24.13 -3.51
CA LEU A 417 24.10 -25.45 -2.96
C LEU A 417 24.76 -26.35 -4.00
N GLN A 418 24.22 -26.45 -5.22
CA GLN A 418 24.82 -27.22 -6.31
C GLN A 418 26.18 -26.65 -6.73
N LEU A 419 26.34 -25.32 -6.70
CA LEU A 419 27.61 -24.65 -7.02
C LEU A 419 28.70 -25.01 -6.00
N LEU A 420 28.37 -25.07 -4.70
CA LEU A 420 29.30 -25.47 -3.65
C LEU A 420 29.68 -26.96 -3.71
N GLN A 421 28.92 -27.78 -4.42
CA GLN A 421 29.21 -29.20 -4.66
C GLN A 421 30.07 -29.44 -5.91
N ARG A 422 30.36 -28.39 -6.70
CA ARG A 422 31.24 -28.53 -7.86
C ARG A 422 32.65 -28.96 -7.44
N GLU A 423 33.33 -29.64 -8.35
CA GLU A 423 34.74 -30.02 -8.16
C GLU A 423 35.59 -28.78 -7.85
N THR A 424 36.35 -28.84 -6.77
CA THR A 424 37.22 -27.73 -6.35
C THR A 424 38.40 -27.57 -7.31
N GLY A 425 38.86 -26.33 -7.50
CA GLY A 425 39.97 -26.00 -8.40
C GLY A 425 39.49 -25.51 -9.77
N CYS A 426 40.36 -25.52 -10.78
CA CYS A 426 40.03 -25.05 -12.13
C CYS A 426 39.26 -26.09 -12.98
N GLY A 427 38.69 -27.11 -12.34
CA GLY A 427 38.05 -28.26 -12.98
C GLY A 427 39.04 -29.33 -13.47
N SER A 428 38.58 -30.57 -13.56
CA SER A 428 39.35 -31.71 -14.09
C SER A 428 39.65 -31.59 -15.59
N SER A 429 40.86 -31.99 -16.00
CA SER A 429 41.24 -32.09 -17.42
C SER A 429 40.36 -33.05 -18.22
N ALA A 430 39.67 -33.99 -17.56
CA ALA A 430 38.77 -34.94 -18.24
C ALA A 430 37.43 -34.29 -18.69
N HIS A 431 37.05 -33.15 -18.10
CA HIS A 431 35.78 -32.47 -18.34
C HIS A 431 35.96 -31.07 -18.93
N ARG A 432 37.07 -30.84 -19.62
CA ARG A 432 37.43 -29.55 -20.20
C ARG A 432 37.64 -29.65 -21.70
N ASP A 433 36.87 -28.86 -22.45
CA ASP A 433 37.07 -28.67 -23.89
C ASP A 433 38.14 -27.60 -24.20
N GLU A 434 38.50 -26.80 -23.19
CA GLU A 434 39.35 -25.62 -23.33
C GLU A 434 40.61 -25.70 -22.47
N PRO A 435 41.79 -25.36 -23.04
CA PRO A 435 43.03 -25.32 -22.28
C PRO A 435 42.93 -24.32 -21.12
N LEU A 436 43.54 -24.62 -19.98
CA LEU A 436 43.42 -23.82 -18.75
C LEU A 436 43.94 -22.38 -18.90
N CYS A 437 45.05 -22.21 -19.60
CA CYS A 437 45.81 -20.96 -19.63
C CYS A 437 45.65 -20.16 -20.92
N ILE A 438 44.85 -20.65 -21.88
CA ILE A 438 44.70 -20.04 -23.20
C ILE A 438 43.22 -19.89 -23.48
N SER A 439 42.80 -18.68 -23.86
CA SER A 439 41.42 -18.44 -24.27
C SER A 439 41.01 -19.39 -25.40
N PRO A 440 39.74 -19.88 -25.42
CA PRO A 440 39.25 -20.71 -26.52
C PRO A 440 39.32 -20.03 -27.89
N HIS A 441 39.40 -18.69 -27.91
CA HIS A 441 39.50 -17.87 -29.11
C HIS A 441 40.93 -17.40 -29.42
N HIS A 442 41.93 -17.88 -28.67
CA HIS A 442 43.32 -17.49 -28.94
C HIS A 442 43.79 -18.10 -30.27
N PRO A 443 44.46 -17.31 -31.15
CA PRO A 443 44.91 -17.79 -32.45
C PRO A 443 45.91 -18.96 -32.35
N GLU A 444 46.75 -18.97 -31.32
CA GLU A 444 47.71 -20.04 -31.04
C GLU A 444 47.15 -21.05 -30.01
N ARG A 445 45.86 -21.41 -30.08
CA ARG A 445 45.22 -22.32 -29.10
C ARG A 445 45.80 -23.72 -29.06
N ARG A 446 46.23 -24.25 -30.22
CA ARG A 446 46.81 -25.59 -30.34
C ARG A 446 48.33 -25.48 -30.41
N ILE A 447 48.99 -25.58 -29.26
CA ILE A 447 50.44 -25.68 -29.12
C ILE A 447 50.82 -27.13 -28.88
#